data_AF-A0A8J7ZP61-F1
#
_entry.id   AF-A0A8J7ZP61-F1
#
_cell.length_a   1.000
_cell.length_b   1.000
_cell.length_c   1.000
_cell.angle_alpha   90.00
_cell.angle_beta   90.00
_cell.angle_gamma   90.00
#
_symmetry.space_group_name_H-M   'P 1'
#
loop_
_entity.id
_entity.type
_entity.pdbx_description
1 polymer ?
#
loop_
_entity_poly.entity_id
_entity_poly.type
_entity_poly.pdbx_seq_one_letter_code
_entity_poly.pdbx_strand_id
1 'polypeptide(L)'
;MKNVDDLIESAAELAERGLSKGEIADELNVSRETASWLVERSGTSPSATATPSEPPAGGPHDIHVDWSAIGRDSKRLGAVGSAMADLLAKQGEEVDLTIGIEKAGAPLATTVARELDTDLGTYAPRKHQWEEGDIEDLGGTFSRNFAQIRDRECYVVDDTITSGTTMTETIEAIREQGGEPVACGVLADKQGVEEIDGVPVYSLVQVIRVGSDEE
;
A
#
# COMPACT_ATOMS: atom_id res chain seq x y z
N MET A 1 1.51 -21.42 -4.10
CA MET A 1 2.11 -20.70 -2.96
C MET A 1 3.38 -20.13 -3.51
N LYS A 2 3.47 -18.80 -3.60
CA LYS A 2 4.65 -18.15 -4.17
C LYS A 2 5.84 -18.37 -3.25
N ASN A 3 6.98 -18.77 -3.81
CA ASN A 3 8.25 -18.88 -3.09
C ASN A 3 9.18 -17.70 -3.46
N VAL A 4 10.41 -17.70 -2.93
CA VAL A 4 11.37 -16.64 -3.20
C VAL A 4 11.79 -16.61 -4.67
N ASP A 5 11.90 -17.77 -5.34
CA ASP A 5 12.25 -17.84 -6.76
C ASP A 5 11.15 -17.22 -7.64
N ASP A 6 9.87 -17.47 -7.31
CA ASP A 6 8.71 -16.86 -7.98
C ASP A 6 8.72 -15.32 -7.82
N LEU A 7 9.14 -14.83 -6.65
CA LEU A 7 9.27 -13.39 -6.38
C LEU A 7 10.45 -12.76 -7.14
N ILE A 8 11.57 -13.48 -7.31
CA ILE A 8 12.71 -13.03 -8.11
C ILE A 8 12.29 -12.90 -9.58
N GLU A 9 11.61 -13.90 -10.14
CA GLU A 9 11.10 -13.88 -11.51
C GLU A 9 10.11 -12.73 -11.71
N SER A 10 9.14 -12.58 -10.81
CA SER A 10 8.15 -11.49 -10.87
C SER A 10 8.81 -10.11 -10.77
N ALA A 11 9.82 -9.94 -9.90
CA ALA A 11 10.56 -8.68 -9.77
C ALA A 11 11.35 -8.34 -11.05
N ALA A 12 11.95 -9.36 -11.70
CA ALA A 12 12.62 -9.19 -12.98
C ALA A 12 11.65 -8.71 -14.06
N GLU A 13 10.50 -9.38 -14.22
CA GLU A 13 9.50 -9.01 -15.22
C GLU A 13 8.98 -7.58 -15.02
N LEU A 14 8.75 -7.16 -13.78
CA LEU A 14 8.30 -5.80 -13.46
C LEU A 14 9.40 -4.77 -13.73
N ALA A 15 10.67 -5.07 -13.42
CA ALA A 15 11.80 -4.20 -13.73
C ALA A 15 12.03 -4.05 -15.24
N GLU A 16 11.88 -5.12 -16.02
CA GLU A 16 11.96 -5.08 -17.49
C GLU A 16 10.85 -4.21 -18.10
N ARG A 17 9.71 -4.11 -17.42
CA ARG A 17 8.60 -3.22 -17.79
C ARG A 17 8.82 -1.75 -17.37
N GLY A 18 9.97 -1.42 -16.77
CA GLY A 18 10.34 -0.05 -16.41
C GLY A 18 9.89 0.40 -15.03
N LEU A 19 9.28 -0.47 -14.23
CA LEU A 19 8.81 -0.09 -12.90
C LEU A 19 9.97 0.22 -11.96
N SER A 20 9.79 1.24 -11.12
CA SER A 20 10.73 1.59 -10.07
C SER A 20 10.76 0.54 -8.96
N LYS A 21 11.86 0.50 -8.19
CA LYS A 21 11.99 -0.36 -6.99
C LYS A 21 10.84 -0.13 -5.98
N GLY A 22 10.27 1.07 -5.94
CA GLY A 22 9.11 1.40 -5.10
C GLY A 22 7.84 0.72 -5.59
N GLU A 23 7.52 0.85 -6.88
CA GLU A 23 6.35 0.21 -7.48
C GLU A 23 6.44 -1.31 -7.44
N ILE A 24 7.63 -1.88 -7.64
CA ILE A 24 7.86 -3.32 -7.50
C ILE A 24 7.57 -3.78 -6.07
N ALA A 25 7.98 -2.99 -5.06
CA ALA A 25 7.71 -3.31 -3.66
C ALA A 25 6.21 -3.35 -3.35
N ASP A 26 5.45 -2.39 -3.90
CA ASP A 26 4.00 -2.30 -3.73
C ASP A 26 3.28 -3.46 -4.47
N GLU A 27 3.63 -3.73 -5.74
CA GLU A 27 3.02 -4.81 -6.54
C GLU A 27 3.34 -6.22 -5.98
N LEU A 28 4.50 -6.39 -5.36
CA LEU A 28 4.90 -7.66 -4.75
C LEU A 28 4.61 -7.71 -3.24
N ASN A 29 4.05 -6.67 -2.64
CA ASN A 29 3.77 -6.60 -1.20
C ASN A 29 4.97 -7.02 -0.33
N VAL A 30 6.11 -6.38 -0.60
CA VAL A 30 7.37 -6.54 0.12
C VAL A 30 7.97 -5.16 0.43
N SER A 31 8.99 -5.12 1.29
CA SER A 31 9.73 -3.90 1.59
C SER A 31 10.55 -3.45 0.37
N ARG A 32 10.86 -2.15 0.30
CA ARG A 32 11.71 -1.58 -0.76
C ARG A 32 13.10 -2.21 -0.82
N GLU A 33 13.64 -2.55 0.34
CA GLU A 33 14.90 -3.27 0.47
C GLU A 33 14.78 -4.66 -0.16
N THR A 34 13.68 -5.36 0.11
CA THR A 34 13.38 -6.67 -0.47
C THR A 34 13.18 -6.60 -1.98
N ALA A 35 12.43 -5.63 -2.48
CA ALA A 35 12.28 -5.40 -3.92
C ALA A 35 13.64 -5.12 -4.59
N SER A 36 14.49 -4.29 -3.96
CA SER A 36 15.85 -4.03 -4.46
C SER A 36 16.69 -5.30 -4.55
N TRP A 37 16.66 -6.09 -3.48
CA TRP A 37 17.39 -7.36 -3.40
C TRP A 37 16.88 -8.40 -4.42
N LEU A 38 15.56 -8.48 -4.65
CA LEU A 38 14.97 -9.38 -5.64
C LEU A 38 15.42 -9.03 -7.07
N VAL A 39 15.42 -7.74 -7.43
CA VAL A 39 15.88 -7.25 -8.75
C VAL A 39 17.38 -7.45 -8.93
N GLU A 40 18.18 -7.19 -7.90
CA GLU A 40 19.64 -7.41 -7.96
C GLU A 40 19.99 -8.89 -8.13
N ARG A 41 19.21 -9.78 -7.49
CA ARG A 41 19.39 -11.23 -7.59
C ARG A 41 18.90 -11.82 -8.90
N SER A 42 17.96 -11.17 -9.60
CA SER A 42 17.52 -11.60 -10.93
C SER A 42 18.55 -11.30 -12.02
N GLY A 43 19.53 -10.42 -11.74
CA GLY A 43 20.53 -9.97 -12.71
C GLY A 43 20.02 -8.89 -13.67
N THR A 44 18.77 -8.44 -13.52
CA THR A 44 18.14 -7.39 -14.32
C THR A 44 18.39 -6.03 -13.66
N SER A 45 19.57 -5.44 -13.86
CA SER A 45 19.86 -4.10 -13.35
C SER A 45 19.60 -3.04 -14.44
N PRO A 46 18.61 -2.13 -14.30
CA PRO A 46 18.53 -0.96 -15.17
C PRO A 46 19.63 0.01 -14.74
N SER A 47 20.72 0.06 -15.52
CA SER A 47 21.76 1.09 -15.54
C SER A 47 22.20 1.73 -14.20
N ALA A 48 23.33 1.27 -13.63
CA ALA A 48 24.49 2.10 -13.25
C ALA A 48 25.52 1.32 -12.39
N THR A 49 26.75 1.20 -12.92
CA THR A 49 28.08 1.47 -12.33
C THR A 49 28.43 1.27 -10.84
N ALA A 50 27.64 0.60 -10.00
CA ALA A 50 28.03 0.31 -8.62
C ALA A 50 28.76 -1.04 -8.51
N THR A 51 29.92 -1.04 -7.85
CA THR A 51 30.65 -2.24 -7.44
C THR A 51 29.73 -3.20 -6.67
N PRO A 52 29.69 -4.50 -7.01
CA PRO A 52 28.84 -5.45 -6.32
C PRO A 52 29.37 -5.66 -4.89
N SER A 53 28.66 -5.13 -3.91
CA SER A 53 28.74 -5.60 -2.53
C SER A 53 28.14 -7.00 -2.50
N GLU A 54 28.85 -8.01 -1.98
CA GLU A 54 28.23 -9.31 -1.74
C GLU A 54 27.00 -9.12 -0.83
N PRO A 55 25.80 -9.55 -1.26
CA PRO A 55 24.62 -9.44 -0.42
C PRO A 55 24.80 -10.32 0.82
N PRO A 56 24.38 -9.87 2.01
CA PRO A 56 24.47 -10.67 3.23
C PRO A 56 23.77 -12.01 3.02
N ALA A 57 24.37 -13.08 3.57
CA ALA A 57 24.01 -14.49 3.30
C ALA A 57 22.57 -14.89 3.70
N GLY A 58 21.76 -13.98 4.27
CA GLY A 58 20.41 -14.24 4.76
C GLY A 58 19.27 -13.63 3.94
N GLY A 59 19.54 -12.76 2.96
CA GLY A 59 18.50 -11.93 2.35
C GLY A 59 17.83 -10.96 3.35
N PRO A 60 16.97 -10.05 2.88
CA PRO A 60 16.30 -9.09 3.75
C PRO A 60 15.29 -9.79 4.66
N HIS A 61 15.20 -9.30 5.90
CA HIS A 61 14.22 -9.77 6.87
C HIS A 61 12.86 -9.15 6.57
N ASP A 62 12.16 -9.67 5.55
CA ASP A 62 10.81 -9.25 5.18
C ASP A 62 9.79 -10.39 5.14
N ILE A 63 8.49 -10.07 5.25
CA ILE A 63 7.39 -11.01 5.09
C ILE A 63 6.54 -10.57 3.89
N HIS A 64 6.45 -11.44 2.89
CA HIS A 64 5.54 -11.25 1.76
C HIS A 64 4.09 -11.60 2.16
N VAL A 65 3.14 -10.72 1.82
CA VAL A 65 1.70 -10.97 2.03
C VAL A 65 1.04 -11.28 0.68
N ASP A 66 0.81 -12.57 0.40
CA ASP A 66 0.04 -13.00 -0.76
C ASP A 66 -1.47 -13.05 -0.43
N TRP A 67 -2.18 -11.97 -0.75
CA TRP A 67 -3.64 -11.89 -0.61
C TRP A 67 -4.37 -12.11 -1.95
N SER A 68 -3.67 -12.59 -3.00
CA SER A 68 -4.25 -12.77 -4.34
C SER A 68 -5.47 -13.68 -4.35
N ALA A 69 -5.54 -14.64 -3.42
CA ALA A 69 -6.71 -15.49 -3.24
C ALA A 69 -7.97 -14.67 -2.94
N ILE A 70 -7.87 -13.60 -2.15
CA ILE A 70 -8.96 -12.66 -1.85
C ILE A 70 -9.18 -11.74 -3.06
N GLY A 71 -8.14 -11.05 -3.52
CA GLY A 71 -8.25 -9.99 -4.54
C GLY A 71 -8.79 -10.45 -5.90
N ARG A 72 -8.55 -11.70 -6.29
CA ARG A 72 -8.99 -12.23 -7.60
C ARG A 72 -10.46 -12.65 -7.65
N ASP A 73 -11.18 -12.66 -6.53
CA ASP A 73 -12.52 -13.24 -6.43
C ASP A 73 -13.49 -12.29 -5.74
N SER A 74 -14.51 -11.87 -6.46
CA SER A 74 -15.44 -10.83 -6.01
C SER A 74 -16.20 -11.19 -4.73
N LYS A 75 -16.48 -12.48 -4.48
CA LYS A 75 -17.18 -12.88 -3.25
C LYS A 75 -16.26 -12.78 -2.03
N ARG A 76 -15.01 -13.19 -2.17
CA ARG A 76 -14.03 -13.08 -1.08
C ARG A 76 -13.64 -11.63 -0.84
N LEU A 77 -13.45 -10.85 -1.90
CA LEU A 77 -13.20 -9.41 -1.79
C LEU A 77 -14.36 -8.70 -1.08
N GLY A 78 -15.62 -8.99 -1.45
CA GLY A 78 -16.79 -8.41 -0.79
C GLY A 78 -16.91 -8.79 0.69
N ALA A 79 -16.63 -10.05 1.04
CA ALA A 79 -16.65 -10.48 2.44
C ALA A 79 -15.57 -9.78 3.29
N VAL A 80 -14.37 -9.62 2.74
CA VAL A 80 -13.29 -8.86 3.38
C VAL A 80 -13.64 -7.38 3.50
N GLY A 81 -14.20 -6.79 2.45
CA GLY A 81 -14.69 -5.41 2.46
C GLY A 81 -15.73 -5.16 3.56
N SER A 82 -16.68 -6.07 3.73
CA SER A 82 -17.69 -5.98 4.81
C SER A 82 -17.04 -6.08 6.21
N ALA A 83 -16.03 -6.92 6.37
CA ALA A 83 -15.27 -6.98 7.63
C ALA A 83 -14.45 -5.71 7.89
N MET A 84 -13.82 -5.13 6.87
CA MET A 84 -13.10 -3.85 6.98
C MET A 84 -14.07 -2.69 7.28
N ALA A 85 -15.25 -2.69 6.66
CA ALA A 85 -16.30 -1.74 6.96
C ALA A 85 -16.74 -1.80 8.44
N ASP A 86 -16.91 -3.00 9.02
CA ASP A 86 -17.23 -3.14 10.44
C ASP A 86 -16.12 -2.64 11.39
N LEU A 87 -14.84 -2.70 10.98
CA LEU A 87 -13.74 -2.08 11.72
C LEU A 87 -13.88 -0.55 11.75
N LEU A 88 -14.19 0.05 10.59
CA LEU A 88 -14.23 1.50 10.39
C LEU A 88 -15.52 2.14 10.89
N ALA A 89 -16.68 1.47 10.75
CA ALA A 89 -18.00 2.00 11.12
C ALA A 89 -18.14 2.44 12.59
N LYS A 90 -17.20 2.04 13.44
CA LYS A 90 -17.16 2.38 14.86
C LYS A 90 -16.37 3.68 15.13
N GLN A 91 -15.79 4.29 14.10
CA GLN A 91 -14.89 5.44 14.19
C GLN A 91 -15.50 6.64 13.45
N GLY A 92 -15.44 7.82 14.05
CA GLY A 92 -16.05 9.04 13.49
C GLY A 92 -17.58 9.03 13.57
N GLU A 93 -18.20 10.17 13.24
CA GLU A 93 -19.65 10.36 13.20
C GLU A 93 -20.04 10.87 11.81
N GLU A 94 -20.94 10.16 11.11
CA GLU A 94 -21.44 10.59 9.80
C GLU A 94 -20.36 10.75 8.69
N VAL A 95 -19.28 9.96 8.78
CA VAL A 95 -18.22 9.91 7.77
C VAL A 95 -18.80 9.49 6.43
N ASP A 96 -18.71 10.37 5.42
CA ASP A 96 -19.37 10.20 4.12
C ASP A 96 -18.41 9.91 2.95
N LEU A 97 -17.12 9.72 3.23
CA LEU A 97 -16.09 9.47 2.22
C LEU A 97 -15.16 8.32 2.60
N THR A 98 -14.87 7.44 1.64
CA THR A 98 -13.79 6.47 1.70
C THR A 98 -12.77 6.75 0.60
N ILE A 99 -11.51 6.97 0.97
CA ILE A 99 -10.37 7.12 0.06
C ILE A 99 -9.66 5.77 -0.08
N GLY A 100 -9.64 5.23 -1.29
CA GLY A 100 -8.81 4.05 -1.61
C GLY A 100 -7.43 4.45 -2.12
N ILE A 101 -6.38 3.91 -1.51
CA ILE A 101 -5.02 4.06 -2.03
C ILE A 101 -4.86 3.16 -3.26
N GLU A 102 -4.43 3.75 -4.36
CA GLU A 102 -4.18 3.01 -5.60
C GLU A 102 -2.82 2.29 -5.54
N LYS A 103 -2.72 1.11 -6.16
CA LYS A 103 -3.76 0.45 -6.98
C LYS A 103 -4.59 -0.56 -6.19
N ALA A 104 -3.94 -1.29 -5.28
CA ALA A 104 -4.48 -2.46 -4.59
C ALA A 104 -5.58 -2.12 -3.57
N GLY A 105 -5.49 -0.97 -2.90
CA GLY A 105 -6.50 -0.49 -1.97
C GLY A 105 -7.81 -0.06 -2.62
N ALA A 106 -7.80 0.41 -3.87
CA ALA A 106 -9.00 0.93 -4.54
C ALA A 106 -10.16 -0.10 -4.67
N PRO A 107 -9.92 -1.38 -5.06
CA PRO A 107 -10.96 -2.41 -5.01
C PRO A 107 -11.52 -2.67 -3.61
N LEU A 108 -10.69 -2.67 -2.57
CA LEU A 108 -11.12 -2.83 -1.18
C LEU A 108 -11.97 -1.64 -0.74
N ALA A 109 -11.48 -0.42 -0.98
CA ALA A 109 -12.19 0.83 -0.71
C ALA A 109 -13.55 0.88 -1.41
N THR A 110 -13.65 0.39 -2.65
CA THR A 110 -14.92 0.29 -3.38
C THR A 110 -15.93 -0.59 -2.63
N THR A 111 -15.48 -1.73 -2.09
CA THR A 111 -16.35 -2.61 -1.30
C THR A 111 -16.71 -2.01 0.05
N VAL A 112 -15.78 -1.35 0.74
CA VAL A 112 -16.03 -0.66 2.01
C VAL A 112 -17.02 0.48 1.84
N ALA A 113 -16.81 1.34 0.84
CA ALA A 113 -17.68 2.48 0.56
C ALA A 113 -19.12 2.05 0.29
N ARG A 114 -19.30 0.93 -0.42
CA ARG A 114 -20.62 0.34 -0.67
C ARG A 114 -21.30 -0.16 0.60
N GLU A 115 -20.55 -0.74 1.54
CA GLU A 115 -21.11 -1.28 2.80
C GLU A 115 -21.44 -0.17 3.81
N LEU A 116 -20.66 0.91 3.80
CA LEU A 116 -20.84 2.08 4.68
C LEU A 116 -21.70 3.20 4.08
N ASP A 117 -22.12 3.06 2.82
CA ASP A 117 -22.85 4.08 2.04
C ASP A 117 -22.09 5.43 1.96
N THR A 118 -20.77 5.37 1.79
CA THR A 118 -19.93 6.56 1.58
C THR A 118 -19.68 6.81 0.11
N ASP A 119 -19.39 8.06 -0.25
CA ASP A 119 -18.71 8.38 -1.49
C ASP A 119 -17.35 7.66 -1.58
N LEU A 120 -16.90 7.39 -2.80
CA LEU A 120 -15.57 6.85 -3.07
C LEU A 120 -14.67 7.93 -3.67
N GLY A 121 -13.46 8.06 -3.14
CA GLY A 121 -12.32 8.74 -3.75
C GLY A 121 -11.15 7.77 -3.92
N THR A 122 -10.20 8.09 -4.79
CA THR A 122 -8.96 7.31 -4.91
C THR A 122 -7.73 8.21 -4.98
N TYR A 123 -6.64 7.75 -4.40
CA TYR A 123 -5.36 8.45 -4.34
C TYR A 123 -4.25 7.60 -4.95
N ALA A 124 -3.55 8.15 -5.93
CA ALA A 124 -2.36 7.53 -6.52
C ALA A 124 -1.09 8.15 -5.90
N PRO A 125 -0.32 7.40 -5.09
CA PRO A 125 0.88 7.89 -4.45
C PRO A 125 1.95 8.37 -5.44
N ARG A 126 2.79 9.34 -5.05
CA ARG A 126 3.89 9.95 -5.82
C ARG A 126 4.76 8.92 -6.54
N LYS A 127 4.97 7.78 -5.89
CA LYS A 127 5.95 6.77 -6.28
C LYS A 127 5.53 5.94 -7.49
N HIS A 128 4.28 6.09 -7.94
CA HIS A 128 3.74 5.48 -9.16
C HIS A 128 3.84 6.40 -10.40
N GLN A 129 4.41 7.60 -10.28
CA GLN A 129 4.46 8.60 -11.36
C GLN A 129 5.87 8.75 -11.99
N TRP A 130 6.77 7.78 -11.79
CA TRP A 130 8.13 7.85 -12.32
C TRP A 130 8.23 7.34 -13.77
N GLU A 131 7.63 8.06 -14.72
CA GLU A 131 8.05 7.98 -16.13
C GLU A 131 8.23 9.40 -16.70
N GLU A 132 9.41 9.60 -17.31
CA GLU A 132 9.83 10.74 -18.14
C GLU A 132 9.92 12.14 -17.47
N GLY A 133 11.10 12.40 -16.88
CA GLY A 133 11.91 13.56 -17.25
C GLY A 133 11.22 14.93 -17.33
N ASP A 134 10.53 15.36 -16.28
CA ASP A 134 10.61 16.71 -15.72
C ASP A 134 9.67 16.79 -14.51
N ILE A 135 9.93 17.77 -13.64
CA ILE A 135 9.10 18.24 -12.52
C ILE A 135 9.47 17.61 -11.17
N GLU A 136 10.40 18.29 -10.50
CA GLU A 136 10.72 18.21 -9.06
C GLU A 136 9.51 18.54 -8.12
N ASP A 137 8.27 18.50 -8.62
CA ASP A 137 7.03 19.04 -7.98
C ASP A 137 5.76 18.17 -8.14
N LEU A 138 5.80 16.97 -8.71
CA LEU A 138 4.58 16.14 -8.86
C LEU A 138 4.29 15.32 -7.60
N GLY A 139 3.43 15.89 -6.74
CA GLY A 139 2.78 15.20 -5.63
C GLY A 139 1.86 14.05 -6.07
N GLY A 140 1.47 13.17 -5.14
CA GLY A 140 0.49 12.13 -5.41
C GLY A 140 -0.84 12.77 -5.76
N THR A 141 -1.69 12.07 -6.51
CA THR A 141 -2.84 12.70 -7.15
C THR A 141 -4.15 12.00 -6.79
N PHE A 142 -5.19 12.80 -6.53
CA PHE A 142 -6.54 12.29 -6.41
C PHE A 142 -7.20 12.19 -7.78
N SER A 143 -7.86 11.07 -8.05
CA SER A 143 -8.59 10.90 -9.30
C SER A 143 -9.76 11.88 -9.41
N ARG A 144 -9.88 12.54 -10.56
CA ARG A 144 -10.96 13.50 -10.87
C ARG A 144 -12.28 12.83 -11.23
N ASN A 145 -12.27 11.53 -11.51
CA ASN A 145 -13.47 10.78 -11.86
C ASN A 145 -14.28 10.37 -10.62
N PHE A 146 -13.67 10.44 -9.44
CA PHE A 146 -14.26 10.07 -8.17
C PHE A 146 -14.53 11.31 -7.30
N ALA A 147 -15.16 11.08 -6.15
CA ALA A 147 -15.55 12.15 -5.26
C ALA A 147 -14.30 12.88 -4.73
N GLN A 148 -14.37 14.21 -4.77
CA GLN A 148 -13.28 15.06 -4.31
C GLN A 148 -13.30 15.20 -2.79
N ILE A 149 -12.16 15.59 -2.23
CA ILE A 149 -12.03 15.99 -0.83
C ILE A 149 -12.60 17.41 -0.72
N ARG A 150 -13.58 17.60 0.16
CA ARG A 150 -14.38 18.83 0.27
C ARG A 150 -14.63 19.18 1.73
N ASP A 151 -13.56 19.43 2.48
CA ASP A 151 -13.62 19.77 3.91
C ASP A 151 -14.45 18.77 4.73
N ARG A 152 -14.26 17.48 4.45
CA ARG A 152 -15.06 16.39 5.00
C ARG A 152 -14.20 15.31 5.64
N GLU A 153 -14.81 14.62 6.59
CA GLU A 153 -14.22 13.45 7.22
C GLU A 153 -14.15 12.29 6.23
N CYS A 154 -13.08 11.50 6.29
CA CYS A 154 -12.94 10.33 5.44
C CYS A 154 -12.20 9.17 6.10
N TYR A 155 -12.56 7.95 5.69
CA TYR A 155 -11.74 6.77 5.92
C TYR A 155 -10.66 6.65 4.84
N VAL A 156 -9.51 6.09 5.20
CA VAL A 156 -8.45 5.73 4.26
C VAL A 156 -8.31 4.21 4.22
N VAL A 157 -8.36 3.61 3.05
CA VAL A 157 -8.33 2.16 2.87
C VAL A 157 -7.19 1.74 1.96
N ASP A 158 -6.43 0.75 2.41
CA ASP A 158 -5.37 0.12 1.63
C ASP A 158 -5.36 -1.41 1.82
N ASP A 159 -4.59 -2.13 1.02
CA ASP A 159 -4.40 -3.56 1.24
C ASP A 159 -3.44 -3.82 2.40
N THR A 160 -2.30 -3.14 2.45
CA THR A 160 -1.24 -3.46 3.41
C THR A 160 -0.42 -2.28 3.91
N ILE A 161 0.01 -2.37 5.17
CA ILE A 161 0.99 -1.46 5.74
C ILE A 161 2.34 -2.16 5.86
N THR A 162 3.33 -1.59 5.18
CA THR A 162 4.74 -1.94 5.37
C THR A 162 5.42 -0.91 6.27
N SER A 163 6.04 0.14 5.74
CA SER A 163 6.67 1.20 6.55
C SER A 163 5.71 2.31 7.00
N GLY A 164 4.43 2.25 6.63
CA GLY A 164 3.46 3.33 6.83
C GLY A 164 3.59 4.51 5.88
N THR A 165 4.70 4.62 5.13
CA THR A 165 5.00 5.81 4.30
C THR A 165 3.91 6.18 3.30
N THR A 166 3.28 5.20 2.64
CA THR A 166 2.20 5.45 1.68
C THR A 166 0.94 5.98 2.38
N MET A 167 0.64 5.47 3.57
CA MET A 167 -0.47 5.93 4.40
C MET A 167 -0.22 7.35 4.90
N THR A 168 0.97 7.64 5.44
CA THR A 168 1.44 8.99 5.83
C THR A 168 1.24 9.98 4.68
N GLU A 169 1.79 9.67 3.50
CA GLU A 169 1.69 10.53 2.32
C GLU A 169 0.22 10.79 1.91
N THR A 170 -0.63 9.78 2.04
CA THR A 170 -2.07 9.91 1.74
C THR A 170 -2.78 10.79 2.76
N ILE A 171 -2.50 10.61 4.05
CA ILE A 171 -3.06 11.43 5.15
C ILE A 171 -2.67 12.90 4.96
N GLU A 172 -1.40 13.18 4.67
CA GLU A 172 -0.91 14.52 4.37
C GLU A 172 -1.63 15.12 3.16
N ALA A 173 -1.73 14.38 2.06
CA ALA A 173 -2.41 14.85 0.85
C ALA A 173 -3.91 15.13 1.06
N ILE A 174 -4.58 14.34 1.92
CA ILE A 174 -5.97 14.59 2.29
C ILE A 174 -6.10 15.92 3.05
N ARG A 175 -5.24 16.12 4.06
CA ARG A 175 -5.23 17.33 4.89
C ARG A 175 -4.89 18.58 4.06
N GLU A 176 -3.98 18.47 3.10
CA GLU A 176 -3.66 19.55 2.15
C GLU A 176 -4.86 19.96 1.28
N GLN A 177 -5.80 19.05 1.03
CA GLN A 177 -7.07 19.31 0.33
C GLN A 177 -8.22 19.68 1.27
N GLY A 178 -7.93 19.92 2.56
CA GLY A 178 -8.91 20.31 3.58
C GLY A 178 -9.69 19.16 4.22
N GLY A 179 -9.45 17.91 3.82
CA GLY A 179 -10.12 16.75 4.42
C GLY A 179 -9.57 16.36 5.78
N GLU A 180 -10.36 15.60 6.54
CA GLU A 180 -9.95 15.05 7.84
C GLU A 180 -9.99 13.51 7.81
N PRO A 181 -8.83 12.84 7.78
CA PRO A 181 -8.79 11.38 7.91
C PRO A 181 -9.15 10.95 9.33
N VAL A 182 -10.24 10.21 9.50
CA VAL A 182 -10.71 9.79 10.84
C VAL A 182 -10.18 8.43 11.27
N ALA A 183 -9.94 7.53 10.32
CA ALA A 183 -9.38 6.21 10.56
C ALA A 183 -8.84 5.59 9.28
N CYS A 184 -7.79 4.78 9.43
CA CYS A 184 -7.21 3.98 8.36
C CYS A 184 -7.58 2.50 8.55
N GLY A 185 -7.99 1.83 7.47
CA GLY A 185 -8.35 0.41 7.47
C GLY A 185 -7.53 -0.36 6.45
N VAL A 186 -6.82 -1.41 6.88
CA VAL A 186 -6.03 -2.28 5.99
C VAL A 186 -6.31 -3.77 6.17
N LEU A 187 -6.06 -4.56 5.12
CA LEU A 187 -6.19 -6.01 5.22
C LEU A 187 -5.06 -6.59 6.08
N ALA A 188 -3.81 -6.21 5.84
CA ALA A 188 -2.68 -6.69 6.63
C ALA A 188 -1.69 -5.59 7.06
N ASP A 189 -1.29 -5.62 8.32
CA ASP A 189 -0.30 -4.71 8.89
C ASP A 189 0.95 -5.49 9.31
N LYS A 190 2.09 -5.17 8.70
CA LYS A 190 3.38 -5.86 8.92
C LYS A 190 4.21 -5.27 10.06
N GLN A 191 3.71 -4.25 10.75
CA GLN A 191 4.43 -3.55 11.82
C GLN A 191 3.64 -3.46 13.12
N GLY A 192 2.31 -3.65 13.09
CA GLY A 192 1.47 -3.51 14.28
C GLY A 192 1.31 -2.06 14.69
N VAL A 193 1.09 -1.17 13.72
CA VAL A 193 0.97 0.27 13.92
C VAL A 193 -0.41 0.59 14.50
N GLU A 194 -0.44 1.35 15.60
CA GLU A 194 -1.69 1.78 16.23
C GLU A 194 -2.22 3.08 15.61
N GLU A 195 -1.33 3.98 15.19
CA GLU A 195 -1.67 5.26 14.57
C GLU A 195 -0.59 5.73 13.59
N ILE A 196 -0.99 6.50 12.57
CA ILE A 196 -0.09 7.19 11.63
C ILE A 196 -0.51 8.65 11.58
N ASP A 197 0.40 9.57 11.86
CA ASP A 197 0.17 11.02 11.87
C ASP A 197 -1.09 11.44 12.67
N GLY A 198 -1.31 10.78 13.80
CA GLY A 198 -2.46 11.00 14.70
C GLY A 198 -3.77 10.39 14.23
N VAL A 199 -3.78 9.62 13.13
CA VAL A 199 -4.95 8.92 12.61
C VAL A 199 -4.86 7.44 13.03
N PRO A 200 -5.89 6.89 13.71
CA PRO A 200 -5.86 5.50 14.18
C PRO A 200 -5.87 4.50 13.01
N VAL A 201 -5.12 3.41 13.16
CA VAL A 201 -4.98 2.34 12.16
C VAL A 201 -5.64 1.06 12.66
N TYR A 202 -6.45 0.46 11.80
CA TYR A 202 -7.10 -0.83 12.05
C TYR A 202 -6.74 -1.82 10.95
N SER A 203 -6.37 -3.04 11.35
CA SER A 203 -6.06 -4.13 10.42
C SER A 203 -6.89 -5.38 10.71
N LEU A 204 -7.26 -6.11 9.66
CA LEU A 204 -7.88 -7.44 9.83
C LEU A 204 -6.84 -8.48 10.28
N VAL A 205 -5.59 -8.33 9.84
CA VAL A 205 -4.49 -9.24 10.14
C VAL A 205 -3.25 -8.44 10.53
N GLN A 206 -2.67 -8.73 11.69
CA GLN A 206 -1.34 -8.23 12.06
C GLN A 206 -0.29 -9.33 11.87
N VAL A 207 0.78 -8.97 11.18
CA VAL A 207 1.92 -9.84 10.87
C VAL A 207 3.14 -9.29 11.60
N ILE A 208 3.29 -9.71 12.86
CA ILE A 208 4.38 -9.28 13.72
C ILE A 208 5.45 -10.36 13.71
N ARG A 209 6.71 -9.96 13.53
CA ARG A 209 7.83 -10.90 13.68
C ARG A 209 7.99 -11.29 15.14
N VAL A 210 8.09 -12.58 15.40
CA VAL A 210 8.46 -13.11 16.71
C VAL A 210 9.93 -13.50 16.65
N GLY A 211 10.80 -12.61 17.11
CA GLY A 211 12.26 -12.79 17.21
C GLY A 211 12.88 -11.63 17.98
N SER A 212 13.90 -11.89 18.79
CA SER A 212 14.69 -10.85 19.44
C SER A 212 15.61 -10.22 18.40
N ASP A 213 15.60 -8.89 18.30
CA ASP A 213 16.75 -8.15 17.78
C ASP A 213 17.89 -8.34 18.80
N GLU A 214 18.54 -9.50 18.76
CA GLU A 214 19.84 -9.74 19.37
C GLU A 214 20.84 -9.93 18.23
N GLU A 215 21.39 -8.82 17.72
CA GLU A 215 22.81 -8.43 17.86
C GLU A 215 23.12 -7.14 17.08
#